data_AF-A0A7Y3X5X9-F1
#
_entry.id   AF-A0A7Y3X5X9-F1
#
_cell.length_a   1.000
_cell.length_b   1.000
_cell.length_c   1.000
_cell.angle_alpha   90.00
_cell.angle_beta   90.00
_cell.angle_gamma   90.00
#
_symmetry.space_group_name_H-M   'P 1'
#
loop_
_entity.id
_entity.type
_entity.pdbx_description
1 polymer ?
#
loop_
_entity_poly.entity_id
_entity_poly.type
_entity_poly.pdbx_seq_one_letter_code
_entity_poly.pdbx_strand_id
1 'polypeptide(L)'
;MNYKKIVSAASVFATGLVLSGSPAQAAFTFSSNVSGTYDSAGNLDSTRDIFLNSVTLDNGKTVDQFALVKSAQIIHNDVWNGGNSGAASSDRGDNASGSSKELATNANVATSLGNRNLNNIIDTEDSGSFKMNLLFEQAVSSLFLWERGMNSDLSIQGLDSNGSVIGNILRLDRLTQTDAKYSIDTTEIGAAQTVGSWGVNLSDLGLTGSFFGVQVSANASHNGADFKLMGGSAEAAPEPFTIGGTLVGLALGYRLKKKQQSKVDA
;
A
#
# COMPACT_ATOMS: atom_id res chain seq x y z
N MET A 1 60.51 8.51 -38.92
CA MET A 1 59.31 8.62 -39.78
C MET A 1 58.30 7.58 -39.31
N ASN A 2 57.02 7.98 -39.25
CA ASN A 2 55.79 7.28 -38.83
C ASN A 2 55.76 5.75 -39.07
N TYR A 3 55.03 4.90 -38.31
CA TYR A 3 53.58 4.91 -38.17
C TYR A 3 53.05 4.36 -36.84
N LYS A 4 52.04 5.08 -36.33
CA LYS A 4 51.14 4.74 -35.23
C LYS A 4 50.43 3.41 -35.49
N LYS A 5 50.34 2.54 -34.48
CA LYS A 5 49.30 1.52 -34.39
C LYS A 5 48.47 1.80 -33.15
N ILE A 6 47.31 2.41 -33.39
CA ILE A 6 46.23 2.56 -32.41
C ILE A 6 45.53 1.19 -32.37
N VAL A 7 45.62 0.50 -31.23
CA VAL A 7 44.80 -0.68 -30.97
C VAL A 7 43.49 -0.19 -30.37
N SER A 8 42.44 -0.20 -31.17
CA SER A 8 41.07 0.06 -30.72
C SER A 8 40.59 -1.13 -29.90
N ALA A 9 40.45 -0.96 -28.58
CA ALA A 9 39.73 -1.89 -27.73
C ALA A 9 38.22 -1.67 -27.95
N ALA A 10 37.58 -2.59 -28.66
CA ALA A 10 36.12 -2.65 -28.77
C ALA A 10 35.56 -3.28 -27.48
N SER A 11 35.13 -2.43 -26.55
CA SER A 11 34.37 -2.85 -25.37
C SER A 11 32.96 -3.24 -25.81
N VAL A 12 32.71 -4.54 -25.99
CA VAL A 12 31.36 -5.06 -26.16
C VAL A 12 30.67 -5.04 -24.80
N PHE A 13 29.92 -3.97 -24.52
CA PHE A 13 28.92 -3.98 -23.46
C PHE A 13 27.74 -4.83 -23.95
N ALA A 14 27.73 -6.10 -23.56
CA ALA A 14 26.54 -6.92 -23.63
C ALA A 14 25.60 -6.47 -22.50
N THR A 15 24.76 -5.47 -22.78
CA THR A 15 23.64 -5.12 -21.91
C THR A 15 22.65 -6.28 -21.95
N GLY A 16 22.78 -7.20 -21.00
CA GLY A 16 21.80 -8.25 -20.77
C GLY A 16 20.49 -7.61 -20.32
N LEU A 17 19.57 -7.43 -21.26
CA LEU A 17 18.19 -7.06 -21.00
C LEU A 17 17.53 -8.27 -20.33
N VAL A 18 17.52 -8.30 -19.00
CA VAL A 18 16.72 -9.28 -18.24
C VAL A 18 15.26 -8.80 -18.30
N LEU A 19 14.56 -9.17 -19.37
CA LEU A 19 13.11 -9.16 -19.40
C LEU A 19 12.61 -10.39 -18.63
N SER A 20 12.62 -10.32 -17.30
CA SER A 20 11.82 -11.22 -16.46
C SER A 20 10.48 -10.55 -16.17
N GLY A 21 9.65 -10.43 -17.20
CA GLY A 21 8.25 -10.06 -17.07
C GLY A 21 7.42 -11.26 -16.64
N SER A 22 7.60 -11.71 -15.39
CA SER A 22 6.54 -12.47 -14.72
C SER A 22 5.53 -11.45 -14.18
N PRO A 23 4.22 -11.67 -14.30
CA PRO A 23 3.27 -10.84 -13.57
C PRO A 23 3.61 -11.05 -12.09
N ALA A 24 4.08 -9.99 -11.43
CA ALA A 24 4.17 -10.00 -9.99
C ALA A 24 2.71 -10.07 -9.49
N GLN A 25 2.32 -11.27 -9.07
CA GLN A 25 0.99 -11.56 -8.54
C GLN A 25 0.91 -10.84 -7.19
N ALA A 26 -0.16 -10.07 -6.95
CA ALA A 26 -0.34 -9.33 -5.70
C ALA A 26 -0.15 -10.27 -4.51
N ALA A 27 0.85 -9.99 -3.65
CA ALA A 27 1.28 -10.96 -2.66
C ALA A 27 0.60 -10.78 -1.31
N PHE A 28 0.27 -11.94 -0.72
CA PHE A 28 -0.45 -12.22 0.52
C PHE A 28 -1.93 -11.81 0.54
N THR A 29 -2.75 -12.66 1.15
CA THR A 29 -4.16 -12.39 1.41
C THR A 29 -4.36 -12.02 2.88
N PHE A 30 -5.43 -11.27 3.15
CA PHE A 30 -5.80 -10.89 4.50
C PHE A 30 -7.31 -10.74 4.62
N SER A 31 -7.81 -10.90 5.85
CA SER A 31 -9.20 -10.63 6.21
C SER A 31 -9.31 -9.26 6.88
N SER A 32 -10.34 -8.50 6.52
CA SER A 32 -10.62 -7.19 7.12
C SER A 32 -11.52 -7.34 8.34
N ASN A 33 -11.09 -6.83 9.49
CA ASN A 33 -11.91 -6.76 10.71
C ASN A 33 -12.47 -5.34 10.83
N VAL A 34 -13.76 -5.19 10.56
CA VAL A 34 -14.41 -3.88 10.47
C VAL A 34 -15.41 -3.66 11.60
N SER A 35 -15.73 -2.40 11.86
CA SER A 35 -16.86 -1.97 12.68
C SER A 35 -17.71 -0.95 11.91
N GLY A 36 -18.98 -0.83 12.27
CA GLY A 36 -19.88 0.12 11.64
C GLY A 36 -21.31 -0.05 12.15
N THR A 37 -22.26 0.48 11.38
CA THR A 37 -23.69 0.26 11.65
C THR A 37 -24.12 -1.06 11.04
N TYR A 38 -24.90 -1.84 11.77
CA TYR A 38 -25.50 -3.07 11.26
C TYR A 38 -27.01 -2.93 11.17
N ASP A 39 -27.60 -3.53 10.12
CA ASP A 39 -29.05 -3.65 10.00
C ASP A 39 -29.61 -4.70 10.99
N SER A 40 -30.93 -4.84 11.00
CA SER A 40 -31.61 -5.82 11.87
C SER A 40 -31.34 -7.28 11.50
N ALA A 41 -30.81 -7.55 10.30
CA ALA A 41 -30.39 -8.86 9.84
C ALA A 41 -28.90 -9.15 10.16
N GLY A 42 -28.19 -8.19 10.77
CA GLY A 42 -26.79 -8.32 11.13
C GLY A 42 -25.83 -8.08 9.96
N ASN A 43 -26.28 -7.47 8.86
CA ASN A 43 -25.41 -7.05 7.76
C ASN A 43 -24.88 -5.65 8.04
N LEU A 44 -23.62 -5.43 7.67
CA LEU A 44 -23.01 -4.11 7.75
C LEU A 44 -23.69 -3.17 6.73
N ASP A 45 -24.09 -1.99 7.18
CA ASP A 45 -24.74 -0.97 6.34
C ASP A 45 -23.71 -0.36 5.37
N SER A 46 -23.84 -0.71 4.10
CA SER A 46 -22.92 -0.31 3.01
C SER A 46 -22.93 1.19 2.73
N THR A 47 -23.93 1.93 3.20
CA THR A 47 -24.06 3.37 2.97
C THR A 47 -23.39 4.22 4.05
N ARG A 48 -23.07 3.64 5.21
CA ARG A 48 -22.60 4.37 6.41
C ARG A 48 -21.11 4.13 6.68
N ASP A 49 -20.58 4.78 7.70
CA ASP A 49 -19.18 4.59 8.09
C ASP A 49 -18.85 3.12 8.36
N ILE A 50 -17.78 2.64 7.73
CA ILE A 50 -17.18 1.32 7.92
C ILE A 50 -15.73 1.54 8.34
N PHE A 51 -15.43 1.36 9.62
CA PHE A 51 -14.08 1.58 10.14
C PHE A 51 -13.27 0.29 10.15
N LEU A 52 -12.07 0.34 9.58
CA LEU A 52 -11.09 -0.73 9.73
C LEU A 52 -10.50 -0.72 11.14
N ASN A 53 -10.74 -1.80 11.89
CA ASN A 53 -10.13 -1.99 13.19
C ASN A 53 -8.75 -2.63 13.04
N SER A 54 -8.67 -3.70 12.25
CA SER A 54 -7.45 -4.46 12.00
C SER A 54 -7.58 -5.33 10.75
N VAL A 55 -6.49 -5.95 10.32
CA VAL A 55 -6.46 -7.02 9.33
C VAL A 55 -5.82 -8.26 9.93
N THR A 56 -6.30 -9.44 9.51
CA THR A 56 -5.73 -10.73 9.90
C THR A 56 -5.04 -11.35 8.68
N LEU A 57 -3.74 -11.56 8.77
CA LEU A 57 -2.95 -12.23 7.73
C LEU A 57 -3.19 -13.75 7.76
N ASP A 58 -2.89 -14.45 6.65
CA ASP A 58 -3.08 -15.91 6.55
C ASP A 58 -2.33 -16.72 7.62
N ASN A 59 -1.23 -16.18 8.14
CA ASN A 59 -0.46 -16.78 9.23
C ASN A 59 -1.07 -16.53 10.63
N GLY A 60 -2.26 -15.93 10.70
CA GLY A 60 -2.98 -15.58 11.92
C GLY A 60 -2.48 -14.31 12.61
N LYS A 61 -1.47 -13.60 12.08
CA LYS A 61 -1.01 -12.34 12.65
C LYS A 61 -2.03 -11.24 12.40
N THR A 62 -2.35 -10.50 13.46
CA THR A 62 -3.18 -9.28 13.36
C THR A 62 -2.30 -8.06 13.17
N VAL A 63 -2.72 -7.17 12.25
CA VAL A 63 -2.16 -5.83 12.08
C VAL A 63 -3.25 -4.82 12.37
N ASP A 64 -3.06 -3.99 13.39
CA ASP A 64 -3.99 -2.90 13.78
C ASP A 64 -3.31 -1.52 13.80
N GLN A 65 -2.00 -1.49 13.61
CA GLN A 65 -1.19 -0.28 13.42
C GLN A 65 -1.01 -0.05 11.93
N PHE A 66 -1.74 0.95 11.43
CA PHE A 66 -1.69 1.38 10.04
C PHE A 66 -1.07 2.76 9.95
N ALA A 67 -0.21 2.95 8.95
CA ALA A 67 0.25 4.26 8.51
C ALA A 67 -0.76 4.82 7.51
N LEU A 68 -1.35 5.96 7.84
CA LEU A 68 -2.35 6.61 7.00
C LEU A 68 -1.70 7.56 5.99
N VAL A 69 -2.40 7.84 4.90
CA VAL A 69 -1.97 8.83 3.91
C VAL A 69 -2.00 10.21 4.55
N LYS A 70 -0.84 10.85 4.63
CA LYS A 70 -0.68 12.20 5.19
C LYS A 70 -0.82 13.28 4.12
N SER A 71 -0.35 13.00 2.91
CA SER A 71 -0.45 13.94 1.80
C SER A 71 -0.56 13.22 0.47
N ALA A 72 -1.16 13.92 -0.49
CA ALA A 72 -1.28 13.47 -1.87
C ALA A 72 -0.73 14.54 -2.81
N GLN A 73 -0.23 14.09 -3.96
CA GLN A 73 0.15 14.92 -5.08
C GLN A 73 -0.39 14.28 -6.35
N ILE A 74 -1.42 14.89 -6.92
CA ILE A 74 -1.93 14.52 -8.24
C ILE A 74 -0.88 14.95 -9.28
N ILE A 75 -0.33 13.98 -10.00
CA ILE A 75 0.59 14.20 -11.11
C ILE A 75 -0.20 14.33 -12.41
N HIS A 76 -1.22 13.49 -12.56
CA HIS A 76 -2.12 13.45 -13.69
C HIS A 76 -3.52 13.04 -13.21
N ASN A 77 -4.54 13.68 -13.74
CA ASN A 77 -5.94 13.32 -13.57
C ASN A 77 -6.67 13.82 -14.81
N ASP A 78 -7.34 12.94 -15.55
CA ASP A 78 -8.10 13.38 -16.72
C ASP A 78 -9.19 14.39 -16.31
N VAL A 79 -9.49 15.31 -17.23
CA VAL A 79 -10.38 16.43 -16.96
C VAL A 79 -11.83 15.94 -16.85
N TRP A 80 -12.48 16.28 -15.73
CA TRP A 80 -13.91 16.09 -15.55
C TRP A 80 -14.70 17.09 -16.40
N ASN A 81 -15.57 16.58 -17.28
CA ASN A 81 -16.48 17.36 -18.13
C ASN A 81 -17.96 17.04 -17.83
N GLY A 82 -18.25 16.35 -16.72
CA GLY A 82 -19.59 15.90 -16.30
C GLY A 82 -19.89 14.43 -16.62
N GLY A 83 -20.81 13.83 -15.87
CA GLY A 83 -21.08 12.38 -15.93
C GLY A 83 -19.83 11.57 -15.60
N ASN A 84 -19.67 10.40 -16.23
CA ASN A 84 -18.53 9.49 -16.03
C ASN A 84 -17.24 9.95 -16.74
N SER A 85 -16.94 11.25 -16.72
CA SER A 85 -15.73 11.81 -17.37
C SER A 85 -14.82 12.42 -16.32
N GLY A 86 -13.51 12.37 -16.54
CA GLY A 86 -12.53 12.61 -15.47
C GLY A 86 -11.77 11.32 -15.20
N ALA A 87 -10.99 11.26 -14.14
CA ALA A 87 -10.39 9.99 -13.75
C ALA A 87 -10.43 9.67 -12.28
N ALA A 88 -10.15 10.60 -11.37
CA ALA A 88 -10.17 10.34 -9.95
C ALA A 88 -10.87 11.46 -9.18
N SER A 89 -11.94 11.10 -8.48
CA SER A 89 -12.71 11.93 -7.55
C SER A 89 -12.46 11.46 -6.11
N SER A 90 -12.88 12.25 -5.14
CA SER A 90 -13.03 11.78 -3.76
C SER A 90 -14.48 11.41 -3.56
N ASP A 91 -14.76 10.22 -3.03
CA ASP A 91 -16.13 9.84 -2.70
C ASP A 91 -16.24 9.16 -1.32
N ARG A 92 -17.47 8.99 -0.86
CA ARG A 92 -17.83 8.39 0.42
C ARG A 92 -19.17 7.67 0.34
N GLY A 93 -19.44 6.79 1.30
CA GLY A 93 -20.77 6.19 1.47
C GLY A 93 -21.89 7.24 1.56
N ASP A 94 -23.09 6.94 1.03
CA ASP A 94 -24.20 7.91 0.95
C ASP A 94 -24.47 8.66 2.27
N ASN A 95 -24.37 7.91 3.36
CA ASN A 95 -24.65 8.34 4.73
C ASN A 95 -23.39 8.29 5.62
N ALA A 96 -22.21 8.22 5.01
CA ALA A 96 -20.92 8.21 5.69
C ALA A 96 -20.38 9.63 5.92
N SER A 97 -19.56 9.77 6.95
CA SER A 97 -18.66 10.91 7.11
C SER A 97 -17.60 10.91 6.00
N GLY A 98 -17.13 12.08 5.58
CA GLY A 98 -16.11 12.17 4.52
C GLY A 98 -16.28 13.33 3.57
N SER A 99 -15.53 13.30 2.47
CA SER A 99 -15.66 14.26 1.35
C SER A 99 -16.17 13.55 0.11
N SER A 100 -17.10 14.18 -0.61
CA SER A 100 -17.47 13.83 -2.00
C SER A 100 -17.17 15.04 -2.90
N LYS A 101 -16.28 14.84 -3.89
CA LYS A 101 -15.72 15.85 -4.81
C LYS A 101 -15.25 15.20 -6.11
N GLU A 102 -16.08 15.30 -7.14
CA GLU A 102 -15.81 15.01 -8.56
C GLU A 102 -14.42 15.51 -9.02
N LEU A 103 -14.16 16.81 -8.85
CA LEU A 103 -12.86 17.40 -9.13
C LEU A 103 -12.00 17.43 -7.86
N ALA A 104 -11.40 16.29 -7.52
CA ALA A 104 -10.57 16.16 -6.34
C ALA A 104 -9.28 16.99 -6.41
N THR A 105 -9.01 17.74 -5.34
CA THR A 105 -7.69 18.34 -5.09
C THR A 105 -6.79 17.39 -4.30
N ASN A 106 -5.49 17.69 -4.22
CA ASN A 106 -4.56 16.99 -3.34
C ASN A 106 -5.07 16.87 -1.89
N ALA A 107 -5.72 17.92 -1.37
CA ALA A 107 -6.26 17.91 -0.02
C ALA A 107 -7.49 17.00 0.11
N ASN A 108 -8.32 16.90 -0.94
CA ASN A 108 -9.45 15.97 -0.96
C ASN A 108 -8.96 14.53 -0.94
N VAL A 109 -8.00 14.17 -1.80
CA VAL A 109 -7.40 12.83 -1.83
C VAL A 109 -6.76 12.47 -0.48
N ALA A 110 -5.97 13.37 0.10
CA ALA A 110 -5.38 13.15 1.41
C ALA A 110 -6.43 12.97 2.52
N THR A 111 -7.56 13.70 2.44
CA THR A 111 -8.67 13.54 3.41
C THR A 111 -9.37 12.20 3.24
N SER A 112 -9.68 11.78 2.01
CA SER A 112 -10.34 10.49 1.74
C SER A 112 -9.46 9.30 2.15
N LEU A 113 -8.15 9.36 1.92
CA LEU A 113 -7.23 8.25 2.19
C LEU A 113 -6.55 8.32 3.57
N GLY A 114 -6.53 9.48 4.22
CA GLY A 114 -5.86 9.73 5.50
C GLY A 114 -6.67 9.33 6.73
N ASN A 115 -7.53 8.32 6.62
CA ASN A 115 -8.42 7.88 7.69
C ASN A 115 -8.71 6.37 7.57
N ARG A 116 -9.25 5.76 8.63
CA ARG A 116 -9.59 4.33 8.68
C ARG A 116 -11.01 3.98 8.19
N ASN A 117 -11.77 4.95 7.73
CA ASN A 117 -13.10 4.70 7.17
C ASN A 117 -12.94 4.14 5.75
N LEU A 118 -13.23 2.86 5.59
CA LEU A 118 -13.17 2.15 4.30
C LEU A 118 -14.23 2.66 3.34
N ASN A 119 -15.27 3.31 3.85
CA ASN A 119 -16.31 3.97 3.06
C ASN A 119 -15.94 5.40 2.64
N ASN A 120 -14.65 5.75 2.67
CA ASN A 120 -14.08 6.97 2.07
C ASN A 120 -13.05 6.54 1.05
N ILE A 121 -13.30 6.74 -0.22
CA ILE A 121 -12.51 6.19 -1.31
C ILE A 121 -12.03 7.28 -2.26
N ILE A 122 -11.13 6.88 -3.16
CA ILE A 122 -10.96 7.55 -4.43
C ILE A 122 -11.81 6.77 -5.43
N ASP A 123 -12.86 7.41 -5.93
CA ASP A 123 -13.73 6.85 -6.98
C ASP A 123 -13.13 7.26 -8.34
N THR A 124 -13.16 6.36 -9.31
CA THR A 124 -12.51 6.60 -10.59
C THR A 124 -13.32 6.12 -11.77
N GLU A 125 -13.24 6.87 -12.86
CA GLU A 125 -14.06 6.62 -14.04
C GLU A 125 -13.57 5.43 -14.87
N ASP A 126 -14.52 4.63 -15.40
CA ASP A 126 -14.26 3.43 -16.20
C ASP A 126 -13.24 3.65 -17.33
N SER A 127 -13.25 4.85 -17.93
CA SER A 127 -12.40 5.25 -19.05
C SER A 127 -11.36 6.33 -18.71
N GLY A 128 -11.25 6.68 -17.43
CA GLY A 128 -10.32 7.69 -16.95
C GLY A 128 -8.90 7.16 -16.73
N SER A 129 -7.93 8.06 -16.78
CA SER A 129 -6.56 7.80 -16.36
C SER A 129 -6.08 8.81 -15.31
N PHE A 130 -5.43 8.29 -14.27
CA PHE A 130 -4.87 9.10 -13.20
C PHE A 130 -3.49 8.60 -12.80
N LYS A 131 -2.73 9.49 -12.18
CA LYS A 131 -1.47 9.18 -11.49
C LYS A 131 -1.31 10.13 -10.32
N MET A 132 -1.10 9.57 -9.14
CA MET A 132 -0.89 10.36 -7.93
C MET A 132 0.16 9.72 -7.03
N ASN A 133 0.93 10.58 -6.36
CA ASN A 133 1.82 10.19 -5.28
C ASN A 133 1.08 10.33 -3.95
N LEU A 134 1.17 9.32 -3.10
CA LEU A 134 0.56 9.28 -1.78
C LEU A 134 1.66 9.03 -0.76
N LEU A 135 1.87 9.98 0.16
CA LEU A 135 2.86 9.86 1.22
C LEU A 135 2.18 9.48 2.53
N PHE A 136 2.73 8.49 3.22
CA PHE A 136 2.29 8.06 4.53
C PHE A 136 2.87 8.94 5.63
N GLU A 137 2.22 8.94 6.79
CA GLU A 137 2.72 9.64 7.97
C GLU A 137 4.00 9.05 8.56
N GLN A 138 4.30 7.78 8.27
CA GLN A 138 5.48 7.03 8.71
C GLN A 138 5.90 5.99 7.67
N ALA A 139 7.09 5.40 7.84
CA ALA A 139 7.57 4.34 6.97
C ALA A 139 6.72 3.06 7.08
N VAL A 140 6.54 2.36 5.96
CA VAL A 140 5.65 1.20 5.84
C VAL A 140 6.39 -0.04 5.35
N SER A 141 5.92 -1.21 5.79
CA SER A 141 6.49 -2.53 5.45
C SER A 141 5.55 -3.40 4.61
N SER A 142 4.35 -2.92 4.33
CA SER A 142 3.36 -3.58 3.48
C SER A 142 2.30 -2.56 3.07
N LEU A 143 1.52 -2.89 2.04
CA LEU A 143 0.30 -2.16 1.71
C LEU A 143 -0.89 -3.09 1.84
N PHE A 144 -1.99 -2.52 2.31
CA PHE A 144 -3.31 -3.11 2.29
C PHE A 144 -4.17 -2.22 1.39
N LEU A 145 -4.72 -2.80 0.34
CA LEU A 145 -5.57 -2.09 -0.61
C LEU A 145 -6.93 -2.75 -0.65
N TRP A 146 -7.96 -1.92 -0.81
CA TRP A 146 -9.34 -2.33 -1.03
C TRP A 146 -9.84 -1.65 -2.29
N GLU A 147 -10.65 -2.35 -3.06
CA GLU A 147 -11.34 -1.80 -4.22
C GLU A 147 -12.81 -2.21 -4.20
N ARG A 148 -13.69 -1.24 -4.42
CA ARG A 148 -15.12 -1.48 -4.60
C ARG A 148 -15.35 -1.94 -6.05
N GLY A 149 -16.18 -2.97 -6.22
CA GLY A 149 -16.59 -3.46 -7.53
C GLY A 149 -15.93 -4.78 -7.95
N MET A 150 -14.73 -5.07 -7.42
CA MET A 150 -13.91 -6.23 -7.77
C MET A 150 -13.66 -6.35 -9.28
N ASN A 151 -13.61 -5.22 -9.98
CA ASN A 151 -13.69 -5.19 -11.44
C ASN A 151 -12.57 -4.38 -12.08
N SER A 152 -11.65 -3.80 -11.31
CA SER A 152 -10.65 -2.88 -11.84
C SER A 152 -9.22 -3.23 -11.48
N ASP A 153 -8.30 -2.72 -12.30
CA ASP A 153 -6.86 -2.90 -12.12
C ASP A 153 -6.22 -1.63 -11.56
N LEU A 154 -5.12 -1.79 -10.83
CA LEU A 154 -4.29 -0.66 -10.39
C LEU A 154 -2.83 -0.92 -10.73
N SER A 155 -2.04 0.14 -10.84
CA SER A 155 -0.59 0.06 -10.89
C SER A 155 0.00 0.86 -9.73
N ILE A 156 0.92 0.24 -9.00
CA ILE A 156 1.56 0.85 -7.84
C ILE A 156 3.08 0.78 -7.94
N GLN A 157 3.76 1.77 -7.35
CA GLN A 157 5.21 1.81 -7.26
C GLN A 157 5.65 2.53 -5.98
N GLY A 158 6.75 2.12 -5.36
CA GLY A 158 7.22 2.72 -4.11
C GLY A 158 7.69 4.16 -4.28
N LEU A 159 7.61 4.95 -3.19
CA LEU A 159 8.19 6.28 -3.07
C LEU A 159 9.14 6.34 -1.86
N ASP A 160 10.28 7.02 -2.03
CA ASP A 160 11.18 7.36 -0.93
C ASP A 160 10.64 8.53 -0.08
N SER A 161 11.38 8.93 0.96
CA SER A 161 11.02 10.03 1.85
C SER A 161 10.97 11.40 1.18
N ASN A 162 11.57 11.55 -0.01
CA ASN A 162 11.56 12.77 -0.79
C ASN A 162 10.43 12.77 -1.85
N GLY A 163 9.62 11.70 -1.92
CA GLY A 163 8.59 11.53 -2.94
C GLY A 163 9.14 11.09 -4.30
N SER A 164 10.38 10.61 -4.36
CA SER A 164 10.98 10.05 -5.58
C SER A 164 10.56 8.60 -5.75
N VAL A 165 10.26 8.22 -6.99
CA VAL A 165 9.86 6.86 -7.36
C VAL A 165 11.02 5.87 -7.18
N ILE A 166 10.73 4.74 -6.55
CA ILE A 166 11.68 3.65 -6.28
C ILE A 166 11.05 2.28 -6.58
N GLY A 167 11.88 1.28 -6.84
CA GLY A 167 11.43 -0.10 -7.08
C GLY A 167 10.74 -0.30 -8.45
N ASN A 168 10.07 -1.43 -8.59
CA ASN A 168 9.35 -1.85 -9.78
C ASN A 168 7.90 -1.39 -9.73
N ILE A 169 7.31 -1.17 -10.91
CA ILE A 169 5.86 -1.03 -11.03
C ILE A 169 5.23 -2.42 -10.86
N LEU A 170 4.28 -2.52 -9.94
CA LEU A 170 3.44 -3.69 -9.73
C LEU A 170 2.04 -3.41 -10.27
N ARG A 171 1.53 -4.28 -11.16
CA ARG A 171 0.12 -4.27 -11.55
C ARG A 171 -0.67 -5.14 -10.58
N LEU A 172 -1.68 -4.54 -9.95
CA LEU A 172 -2.70 -5.23 -9.20
C LEU A 172 -3.82 -5.59 -10.18
N ASP A 173 -3.94 -6.88 -10.48
CA ASP A 173 -4.91 -7.40 -11.44
C ASP A 173 -6.23 -7.71 -10.73
N ARG A 174 -7.35 -7.25 -11.30
CA ARG A 174 -8.71 -7.54 -10.82
C ARG A 174 -8.96 -9.02 -10.59
N LEU A 175 -8.35 -9.89 -11.41
CA LEU A 175 -8.48 -11.35 -11.31
C LEU A 175 -7.82 -11.95 -10.07
N THR A 176 -6.96 -11.19 -9.38
CA THR A 176 -6.25 -11.62 -8.18
C THR A 176 -6.82 -11.04 -6.89
N GLN A 177 -7.93 -10.29 -6.98
CA GLN A 177 -8.60 -9.75 -5.81
C GLN A 177 -9.16 -10.86 -4.91
N THR A 178 -9.07 -10.63 -3.60
CA THR A 178 -9.76 -11.47 -2.60
C THR A 178 -10.94 -10.71 -2.02
N ASP A 179 -12.11 -11.35 -1.95
CA ASP A 179 -13.32 -10.80 -1.35
C ASP A 179 -13.08 -10.40 0.12
N ALA A 180 -13.27 -9.11 0.42
CA ALA A 180 -13.04 -8.52 1.73
C ALA A 180 -14.22 -8.75 2.71
N LYS A 181 -15.30 -9.39 2.26
CA LYS A 181 -16.49 -9.78 3.05
C LYS A 181 -17.33 -8.61 3.55
N TYR A 182 -17.33 -7.50 2.81
CA TYR A 182 -18.27 -6.40 2.99
C TYR A 182 -18.54 -5.71 1.65
N SER A 183 -19.56 -4.85 1.64
CA SER A 183 -19.94 -4.05 0.48
C SER A 183 -19.97 -2.57 0.85
N ILE A 184 -19.81 -1.72 -0.16
CA ILE A 184 -19.88 -0.26 -0.06
C ILE A 184 -20.86 0.27 -1.10
N ASP A 185 -21.64 1.28 -0.71
CA ASP A 185 -22.54 2.05 -1.56
C ASP A 185 -22.25 3.54 -1.38
N THR A 186 -21.79 4.21 -2.44
CA THR A 186 -21.33 5.60 -2.39
C THR A 186 -22.22 6.51 -3.21
N THR A 187 -21.98 7.82 -3.07
CA THR A 187 -22.87 8.86 -3.63
C THR A 187 -22.99 8.86 -5.15
N GLU A 188 -22.04 8.25 -5.86
CA GLU A 188 -22.01 8.20 -7.33
C GLU A 188 -22.73 6.97 -7.91
N ILE A 189 -23.04 5.94 -7.10
CA ILE A 189 -23.70 4.71 -7.57
C ILE A 189 -25.10 4.51 -6.96
N GLY A 190 -25.87 3.59 -7.56
CA GLY A 190 -27.26 3.35 -7.14
C GLY A 190 -27.48 2.07 -6.33
N ALA A 191 -26.42 1.32 -6.02
CA ALA A 191 -26.52 0.07 -5.27
C ALA A 191 -25.15 -0.39 -4.76
N ALA A 192 -25.14 -0.92 -3.54
CA ALA A 192 -23.96 -1.52 -2.91
C ALA A 192 -23.21 -2.52 -3.80
N GLN A 193 -21.89 -2.39 -3.84
CA GLN A 193 -20.98 -3.29 -4.53
C GLN A 193 -20.03 -3.97 -3.55
N THR A 194 -19.68 -5.23 -3.84
CA THR A 194 -18.72 -6.00 -3.04
C THR A 194 -17.33 -5.37 -3.13
N VAL A 195 -16.59 -5.44 -2.02
CA VAL A 195 -15.23 -4.94 -1.93
C VAL A 195 -14.23 -6.10 -2.02
N GLY A 196 -13.26 -5.97 -2.90
CA GLY A 196 -12.09 -6.84 -2.95
C GLY A 196 -10.87 -6.20 -2.30
N SER A 197 -9.81 -6.98 -2.21
CA SER A 197 -8.59 -6.58 -1.52
C SER A 197 -7.33 -7.17 -2.14
N TRP A 198 -6.23 -6.43 -2.00
CA TRP A 198 -4.87 -6.86 -2.35
C TRP A 198 -3.91 -6.58 -1.19
N GLY A 199 -3.12 -7.59 -0.82
CA GLY A 199 -1.90 -7.41 -0.04
C GLY A 199 -0.73 -7.10 -0.98
N VAL A 200 0.23 -6.30 -0.50
CA VAL A 200 1.49 -6.05 -1.21
C VAL A 200 2.64 -5.98 -0.21
N ASN A 201 3.69 -6.77 -0.47
CA ASN A 201 4.97 -6.71 0.23
C ASN A 201 5.99 -5.86 -0.52
N LEU A 202 7.04 -5.43 0.19
CA LEU A 202 8.19 -4.74 -0.39
C LEU A 202 8.83 -5.53 -1.54
N SER A 203 8.91 -6.85 -1.41
CA SER A 203 9.52 -7.73 -2.40
C SER A 203 8.82 -7.67 -3.75
N ASP A 204 7.50 -7.44 -3.75
CA ASP A 204 6.70 -7.37 -4.98
C ASP A 204 7.01 -6.08 -5.76
N LEU A 205 7.41 -5.04 -5.03
CA LEU A 205 7.94 -3.78 -5.56
C LEU A 205 9.45 -3.85 -5.81
N GLY A 206 10.12 -4.99 -5.59
CA GLY A 206 11.58 -5.11 -5.74
C GLY A 206 12.38 -4.31 -4.69
N LEU A 207 11.80 -4.03 -3.53
CA LEU A 207 12.40 -3.26 -2.44
C LEU A 207 12.90 -4.17 -1.31
N THR A 208 13.95 -3.74 -0.61
CA THR A 208 14.55 -4.48 0.52
C THR A 208 14.44 -3.76 1.87
N GLY A 209 13.85 -2.56 1.89
CA GLY A 209 13.66 -1.74 3.09
C GLY A 209 12.34 -0.98 3.03
N SER A 210 11.90 -0.42 4.15
CA SER A 210 10.64 0.33 4.23
C SER A 210 10.65 1.55 3.31
N PHE A 211 9.46 2.00 2.94
CA PHE A 211 9.26 3.14 2.07
C PHE A 211 8.24 4.11 2.67
N PHE A 212 8.15 5.33 2.15
CA PHE A 212 7.37 6.42 2.75
C PHE A 212 6.13 6.80 1.96
N GLY A 213 5.95 6.25 0.76
CA GLY A 213 4.75 6.46 -0.02
C GLY A 213 4.60 5.52 -1.20
N VAL A 214 3.50 5.68 -1.91
CA VAL A 214 3.19 4.90 -3.11
C VAL A 214 2.74 5.84 -4.21
N GLN A 215 3.24 5.64 -5.43
CA GLN A 215 2.61 6.18 -6.62
C GLN A 215 1.55 5.19 -7.06
N VAL A 216 0.31 5.65 -7.17
CA VAL A 216 -0.82 4.87 -7.68
C VAL A 216 -1.23 5.44 -9.03
N SER A 217 -1.54 4.58 -9.98
CA SER A 217 -2.01 4.97 -11.29
C SER A 217 -2.97 3.96 -11.89
N ALA A 218 -3.88 4.47 -12.72
CA ALA A 218 -4.71 3.69 -13.60
C ALA A 218 -4.74 4.32 -15.00
N ASN A 219 -4.96 3.48 -16.01
CA ASN A 219 -5.23 3.94 -17.37
C ASN A 219 -6.69 3.63 -17.74
N ALA A 220 -7.14 4.16 -18.87
CA ALA A 220 -8.51 3.96 -19.36
C ALA A 220 -8.92 2.49 -19.60
N SER A 221 -7.98 1.54 -19.62
CA SER A 221 -8.28 0.10 -19.76
C SER A 221 -8.40 -0.62 -18.41
N HIS A 222 -8.16 0.08 -17.31
CA HIS A 222 -8.20 -0.46 -15.96
C HIS A 222 -9.58 -0.43 -15.31
N ASN A 223 -10.61 0.05 -16.02
CA ASN A 223 -12.03 -0.03 -15.64
C ASN A 223 -12.44 0.80 -14.41
N GLY A 224 -11.72 1.87 -14.06
CA GLY A 224 -12.10 2.71 -12.93
C GLY A 224 -11.99 1.98 -11.59
N ALA A 225 -10.80 1.96 -10.99
CA ALA A 225 -10.62 1.38 -9.66
C ALA A 225 -11.05 2.32 -8.53
N ASP A 226 -12.02 1.87 -7.75
CA ASP A 226 -12.60 2.62 -6.63
C ASP A 226 -11.92 2.24 -5.31
N PHE A 227 -10.85 2.95 -4.94
CA PHE A 227 -9.86 2.38 -4.03
C PHE A 227 -9.71 3.09 -2.69
N LYS A 228 -9.29 2.29 -1.70
CA LYS A 228 -8.70 2.69 -0.42
C LYS A 228 -7.35 2.02 -0.26
N LEU A 229 -6.40 2.67 0.40
CA LEU A 229 -5.17 2.01 0.82
C LEU A 229 -4.64 2.52 2.15
N MET A 230 -3.91 1.65 2.84
CA MET A 230 -3.18 1.94 4.07
C MET A 230 -1.86 1.18 4.08
N GLY A 231 -0.85 1.75 4.72
CA GLY A 231 0.41 1.06 4.95
C GLY A 231 0.38 0.25 6.24
N GLY A 232 0.99 -0.94 6.26
CA GLY A 232 1.36 -1.60 7.50
C GLY A 232 2.56 -0.89 8.12
N SER A 233 2.42 -0.38 9.34
CA SER A 233 3.49 0.35 10.02
C SER A 233 4.76 -0.50 10.12
N ALA A 234 5.91 0.06 9.69
CA ALA A 234 7.20 -0.62 9.78
C ALA A 234 7.80 -0.60 11.21
N GLU A 235 7.23 0.18 12.13
CA GLU A 235 7.57 0.13 13.55
C GLU A 235 6.86 -1.03 14.25
N ALA A 236 7.62 -1.70 15.12
CA ALA A 236 7.44 -3.07 15.55
C ALA A 236 6.00 -3.42 15.99
N ALA A 237 5.52 -4.54 15.44
CA ALA A 237 4.61 -5.42 16.19
C ALA A 237 5.13 -5.54 17.64
N PRO A 238 4.27 -5.60 18.67
CA PRO A 238 4.73 -5.80 20.04
C PRO A 238 5.75 -6.94 20.03
N GLU A 239 6.98 -6.65 20.45
CA GLU A 239 8.03 -7.66 20.55
C GLU A 239 7.40 -8.90 21.21
N PRO A 240 7.44 -10.09 20.59
CA PRO A 240 7.24 -11.28 21.40
C PRO A 240 8.33 -11.19 22.46
N PHE A 241 7.91 -11.00 23.72
CA PHE A 241 8.78 -11.19 24.88
C PHE A 241 9.69 -12.41 24.58
N THR A 242 11.02 -12.23 24.66
CA THR A 242 12.09 -13.20 24.30
C THR A 242 12.57 -13.01 22.85
N ILE A 243 13.64 -12.25 22.57
CA ILE A 243 15.06 -12.70 22.59
C ILE A 243 15.97 -11.50 22.98
N GLY A 244 15.76 -10.94 24.18
CA GLY A 244 16.71 -10.02 24.83
C GLY A 244 17.67 -10.72 25.81
N GLY A 245 17.63 -12.05 25.88
CA GLY A 245 18.35 -12.85 26.89
C GLY A 245 19.74 -13.34 26.47
N THR A 246 20.09 -13.31 25.19
CA THR A 246 21.26 -14.09 24.72
C THR A 246 22.55 -13.27 24.59
N LEU A 247 22.51 -11.93 24.58
CA LEU A 247 23.73 -11.11 24.47
C LEU A 247 24.23 -10.54 25.82
N VAL A 248 23.40 -10.51 26.86
CA VAL A 248 23.83 -10.05 28.20
C VAL A 248 24.55 -11.16 28.99
N GLY A 249 24.31 -12.44 28.67
CA GLY A 249 24.96 -13.58 29.34
C GLY A 249 26.46 -13.73 29.06
N LEU A 250 26.93 -13.36 27.87
CA LEU A 250 28.35 -13.49 27.52
C LEU A 250 29.22 -12.39 28.15
N ALA A 251 28.68 -11.17 28.32
CA ALA A 251 29.41 -10.07 28.93
C ALA A 251 29.56 -10.22 30.47
N LEU A 252 28.55 -10.80 31.14
CA LEU A 252 28.61 -11.07 32.59
C LEU A 252 29.46 -12.31 32.92
N GLY A 253 29.42 -13.36 32.10
CA GLY A 253 30.27 -14.55 32.29
C GLY A 253 31.78 -14.26 32.18
N TYR A 254 32.18 -13.37 31.25
CA TYR A 254 33.59 -13.01 31.09
C TYR A 254 34.12 -12.11 32.22
N ARG A 255 33.28 -11.24 32.80
CA ARG A 255 33.68 -10.39 33.93
C ARG A 255 33.76 -11.13 35.26
N LEU A 256 32.94 -12.17 35.46
CA LEU A 256 32.98 -12.97 36.70
C LEU A 256 34.17 -13.93 36.73
N LYS A 257 34.58 -14.52 35.60
CA LYS A 257 35.77 -15.38 35.52
C LYS A 257 37.07 -14.62 35.83
N LYS A 258 37.19 -13.36 35.38
CA LYS A 258 38.39 -12.55 35.59
C LYS A 258 38.58 -12.11 37.06
N LYS A 259 37.49 -11.99 37.83
CA LYS A 259 37.54 -11.65 39.27
C LYS A 259 37.84 -12.84 40.18
N GLN A 260 37.57 -14.07 39.74
CA GLN A 260 37.91 -15.26 40.51
C GLN A 260 39.37 -15.70 40.30
N GLN A 261 39.93 -15.51 39.10
CA GLN A 261 41.35 -15.80 38.85
C GLN A 261 42.30 -14.80 39.54
N SER A 262 41.90 -13.54 39.73
CA SER A 262 42.70 -12.54 40.45
C SER A 262 42.68 -12.67 41.99
N LYS A 263 41.99 -13.66 42.54
CA LYS A 263 41.93 -13.93 44.00
C LYS A 263 42.63 -15.24 44.41
N VAL A 264 43.20 -15.98 43.45
CA VAL A 264 43.94 -17.23 43.70
C VAL A 264 45.46 -16.99 43.71
N ASP A 265 45.92 -15.83 43.23
CA ASP A 265 47.35 -15.46 43.18
C ASP A 265 47.71 -14.29 44.13
N ALA A 266 47.11 -14.23 45.33
CA ALA A 266 47.49 -13.28 46.39
C ALA A 266 47.67 -14.00 47.72
#